data_AF-A0A944SWJ0-F1
#
_entry.id   AF-A0A944SWJ0-F1
#
_cell.length_a   1.000
_cell.length_b   1.000
_cell.length_c   1.000
_cell.angle_alpha   90.00
_cell.angle_beta   90.00
_cell.angle_gamma   90.00
#
_symmetry.space_group_name_H-M   'P 1'
#
loop_
_entity.id
_entity.type
_entity.pdbx_description
1 polymer ?
#
loop_
_entity_poly.entity_id
_entity_poly.type
_entity_poly.pdbx_seq_one_letter_code
_entity_poly.pdbx_strand_id
1 'polypeptide(L)' 'MENSGLENFLLIATKPDNIPIGTMLIFVGWVFWIAVKQMVANDKWIKQGKKEKIWDEMIK' A
#
# COMPACT_ATOMS: atom_id res chain seq x y z
N MET A 1 -6.03 -27.17 -25.63
CA MET A 1 -6.36 -25.73 -25.62
C MET A 1 -5.31 -25.05 -24.77
N GLU A 2 -4.78 -23.94 -25.24
CA GLU A 2 -3.84 -23.12 -24.48
C GLU A 2 -4.63 -22.31 -23.44
N ASN A 3 -4.08 -22.20 -22.22
CA ASN A 3 -4.71 -21.42 -21.16
C ASN A 3 -4.75 -19.93 -21.55
N SER A 4 -5.83 -19.25 -21.20
CA SER A 4 -5.89 -17.79 -21.31
C SER A 4 -4.86 -17.11 -20.39
N GLY A 5 -4.55 -15.85 -20.67
CA GLY A 5 -3.64 -15.06 -19.80
C GLY A 5 -4.13 -14.98 -18.35
N LEU A 6 -5.45 -14.93 -18.13
CA LEU A 6 -6.05 -14.90 -16.80
C LEU A 6 -5.92 -16.25 -16.09
N GLU A 7 -6.12 -17.36 -16.80
CA GLU A 7 -5.92 -18.72 -16.26
C GLU A 7 -4.46 -18.94 -15.87
N ASN A 8 -3.51 -18.50 -16.69
CA ASN A 8 -2.08 -18.57 -16.35
C ASN A 8 -1.73 -17.71 -15.12
N PHE A 9 -2.31 -16.52 -15.00
CA PHE A 9 -2.13 -15.66 -13.83
C PHE A 9 -2.68 -16.32 -12.56
N LEU A 10 -3.91 -16.86 -12.60
CA LEU A 10 -4.51 -17.54 -11.46
C LEU A 10 -3.73 -18.79 -11.06
N LEU A 11 -3.27 -19.58 -12.04
CA LEU A 11 -2.43 -20.75 -11.79
C LEU A 11 -1.14 -20.39 -11.04
N ILE A 12 -0.52 -19.25 -11.36
CA ILE A 12 0.69 -18.78 -10.68
C ILE A 12 0.34 -18.22 -9.30
N ALA A 13 -0.63 -17.32 -9.22
CA ALA A 13 -0.99 -16.61 -8.00
C ALA A 13 -1.51 -17.54 -6.89
N THR A 14 -2.14 -18.67 -7.25
CA THR A 14 -2.69 -19.63 -6.30
C THR A 14 -1.74 -20.76 -5.94
N LYS A 15 -0.53 -20.82 -6.53
CA LYS A 15 0.45 -21.83 -6.10
C LYS A 15 0.84 -21.59 -4.64
N PRO A 16 0.93 -22.64 -3.80
CA PRO A 16 1.26 -22.50 -2.38
C PRO A 16 2.55 -21.72 -2.08
N ASP A 17 3.57 -21.86 -2.94
CA ASP A 17 4.86 -21.16 -2.84
C ASP A 17 4.77 -19.67 -3.18
N ASN A 18 3.75 -19.24 -3.92
CA ASN A 18 3.52 -17.83 -4.29
C ASN A 18 2.57 -17.10 -3.33
N ILE A 19 1.85 -17.82 -2.46
CA ILE A 19 0.97 -17.22 -1.44
C ILE A 19 1.70 -16.20 -0.55
N PRO A 20 2.94 -16.44 -0.06
CA PRO A 20 3.68 -15.44 0.70
C PRO A 20 3.90 -14.13 -0.06
N ILE A 21 4.24 -14.21 -1.36
CA ILE A 21 4.46 -13.04 -2.21
C ILE A 21 3.15 -12.28 -2.44
N GLY A 22 2.06 -12.99 -2.77
CA GLY A 22 0.74 -12.38 -2.91
C GLY A 22 0.31 -11.64 -1.64
N THR A 23 0.53 -12.25 -0.48
CA THR A 23 0.26 -11.64 0.83
C THR A 23 1.12 -10.40 1.07
N MET A 24 2.41 -10.46 0.76
CA MET A 24 3.31 -9.29 0.87
C MET A 24 2.86 -8.12 -0.01
N LEU A 25 2.40 -8.36 -1.24
CA LEU A 25 1.89 -7.31 -2.12
C LEU A 25 0.67 -6.60 -1.51
N ILE A 26 -0.22 -7.34 -0.86
CA ILE A 26 -1.37 -6.76 -0.14
C ILE A 26 -0.87 -5.87 1.02
N PHE A 27 0.09 -6.35 1.82
CA PHE A 27 0.69 -5.56 2.90
C PHE A 27 1.39 -4.30 2.42
N VAL A 28 2.16 -4.39 1.33
CA VAL A 28 2.83 -3.25 0.70
C VAL A 28 1.79 -2.24 0.24
N GLY A 29 0.72 -2.68 -0.44
CA GLY A 29 -0.37 -1.80 -0.86
C GLY A 29 -1.05 -1.10 0.33
N TRP A 30 -1.26 -1.81 1.43
CA TRP A 30 -1.86 -1.27 2.65
C TRP A 30 -0.98 -0.20 3.32
N VAL A 31 0.31 -0.50 3.53
CA VAL A 31 1.25 0.46 4.13
C VAL A 31 1.46 1.66 3.21
N PHE A 32 1.53 1.44 1.90
CA PHE A 32 1.62 2.52 0.91
C PHE A 32 0.40 3.45 0.99
N TRP A 33 -0.81 2.90 1.07
CA TRP A 33 -2.03 3.69 1.25
C TRP A 33 -1.99 4.56 2.53
N ILE A 34 -1.55 3.98 3.64
CA ILE A 34 -1.37 4.71 4.90
C ILE A 34 -0.35 5.85 4.73
N ALA A 35 0.79 5.58 4.09
CA ALA A 35 1.83 6.56 3.84
C ALA A 35 1.32 7.72 2.97
N VAL A 36 0.58 7.42 1.89
CA VAL A 36 -0.02 8.45 1.03
C VAL A 36 -1.03 9.31 1.79
N LYS A 37 -1.89 8.71 2.62
CA LYS A 37 -2.83 9.46 3.46
C LYS A 37 -2.10 10.41 4.42
N GLN A 38 -1.04 9.94 5.09
CA GLN A 38 -0.22 10.77 5.98
C GLN A 38 0.48 11.89 5.21
N MET A 39 1.07 11.58 4.05
CA MET A 39 1.71 12.56 3.18
C MET A 39 0.75 13.71 2.82
N VAL A 40 -0.47 13.39 2.37
CA VAL A 40 -1.48 14.39 2.01
C VAL A 40 -1.92 15.22 3.21
N ALA A 41 -2.08 14.62 4.39
CA ALA A 41 -2.43 15.35 5.61
C ALA A 41 -1.31 16.31 6.03
N ASN A 42 -0.06 15.84 6.02
CA ASN A 42 1.10 16.62 6.41
C ASN A 42 1.38 17.77 5.44
N ASP A 43 1.17 17.56 4.13
CA ASP A 43 1.34 18.60 3.11
C ASP A 43 0.37 19.79 3.33
N LYS A 44 -0.85 19.53 3.84
CA LYS A 44 -1.80 20.59 4.21
C LYS A 44 -1.26 21.46 5.35
N TRP A 45 -0.64 20.86 6.37
CA TRP A 45 -0.05 21.60 7.49
C TRP A 45 1.15 22.43 7.05
N ILE A 46 2.00 21.88 6.19
CA ILE A 46 3.15 22.58 5.61
C ILE A 46 2.69 23.83 4.85
N LYS A 47 1.67 23.69 3.98
CA LYS A 47 1.10 24.80 3.21
C LYS A 47 0.51 25.91 4.07
N GLN A 48 0.03 25.58 5.27
CA GLN A 48 -0.49 26.54 6.24
C GLN A 48 0.59 27.16 7.13
N GLY A 49 1.86 26.75 6.97
CA GLY A 49 2.96 27.20 7.84
C GLY A 49 2.94 26.57 9.24
N LYS A 50 2.14 25.54 9.48
CA LYS A 50 1.90 24.91 10.79
C LYS A 50 2.60 23.55 10.92
N LYS A 51 3.92 23.51 10.69
CA LYS A 51 4.68 22.24 10.65
C LYS A 51 4.69 21.50 11.99
N GLU A 52 4.56 22.22 13.10
CA GLU A 52 4.46 21.66 14.45
C GLU A 52 3.28 20.69 14.61
N LYS A 53 2.18 20.92 13.88
CA LYS A 53 0.99 20.07 13.92
C LYS A 53 1.21 18.67 13.35
N ILE A 54 2.26 18.48 12.55
CA ILE A 54 2.60 17.15 12.00
C ILE A 54 3.00 16.21 13.13
N TRP A 55 3.85 16.66 14.06
CA TRP A 55 4.28 15.86 15.20
C TRP A 55 3.12 15.54 16.15
N ASP A 56 2.27 16.52 16.42
CA ASP A 56 1.06 16.35 17.25
C ASP A 56 0.14 15.24 16.71
N GLU A 57 -0.01 15.14 15.39
CA GLU A 57 -0.90 14.17 14.73
C GLU A 57 -0.25 12.80 14.50
N MET A 58 1.09 12.72 14.39
CA MET A 58 1.78 11.44 14.20
C MET A 58 2.01 10.66 15.50
N ILE A 59 2.08 11.34 16.65
CA ILE A 59 2.39 10.72 17.95
C ILE A 59 1.12 10.36 18.75
N LYS A 60 -0.05 10.90 18.36
CA LYS A 60 -1.35 10.53 18.92
C LYS A 60 -1.70 9.07 18.67
#